data_AF-A0A0C6FT44-F1
#
_entry.id   AF-A0A0C6FT44-F1
#
_cell.length_a   1.000
_cell.length_b   1.000
_cell.length_c   1.000
_cell.angle_alpha   90.00
_cell.angle_beta   90.00
_cell.angle_gamma   90.00
#
_symmetry.space_group_name_H-M   'P 1'
#
loop_
_entity.id
_entity.type
_entity.pdbx_description
1 polymer ?
#
loop_
_entity_poly.entity_id
_entity_poly.type
_entity_poly.pdbx_seq_one_letter_code
_entity_poly.pdbx_strand_id
1 'polypeptide(L)'
;MKTESNEVPGGAEDVIEITTVITSHDWTEASMRNSRSHLASRRRKALFDNLALLPIGLLFIALVFWKTGGRQAAPEDIVLLDAPAGMHETILLWFVVCTLFVAGSYAVHDRSVRWRLRRWAARRHGTEPISVHCRLTARGMTATDRYGTLFRSWASVVDLEETERHFFLTDADSGGAIVPKRDMSDAEQARIRAFVRERLLRLGDDPEPLTAVLPQEATREADVHLHYERTVEDQIAGDLLLWAMTSGRRRRALSALGSALVVALGMSSFDAARFCLARLAADRNEPFDEPFTAIMLDGAAGYLWISLWAAGFGSIVWLTWPWFLRRQAEARARSRPDVPVDLALGEADVTVALPGTWIRYTWSSVQAVLERRDHVGLLLPLSAVLVIPKRALDEDRLVELRQLLARCTARPKI
;
A
#
# COMPACT_ATOMS: atom_id res chain seq x y z
N MET A 1 36.86 42.19 34.53
CA MET A 1 36.50 40.75 34.53
C MET A 1 36.42 40.32 33.07
N LYS A 2 37.45 39.64 32.58
CA LYS A 2 37.46 39.03 31.25
C LYS A 2 36.88 37.63 31.41
N THR A 3 35.74 37.38 30.80
CA THR A 3 35.20 36.03 30.64
C THR A 3 35.93 35.42 29.46
N GLU A 4 36.88 34.53 29.75
CA GLU A 4 37.51 33.66 28.75
C GLU A 4 36.44 32.71 28.22
N SER A 5 36.06 32.91 26.96
CA SER A 5 35.36 31.92 26.16
C SER A 5 36.33 30.77 25.90
N ASN A 6 36.16 29.67 26.62
CA ASN A 6 36.72 28.37 26.24
C ASN A 6 36.06 27.94 24.92
N GLU A 7 36.60 28.41 23.81
CA GLU A 7 36.46 27.74 22.53
C GLU A 7 37.16 26.38 22.66
N VAL A 8 36.35 25.33 22.80
CA VAL A 8 36.81 23.96 22.63
C VAL A 8 37.33 23.86 21.19
N PRO A 9 38.60 23.46 20.97
CA PRO A 9 39.18 23.40 19.65
C PRO A 9 38.43 22.37 18.81
N GLY A 10 37.95 22.81 17.63
CA GLY A 10 37.23 21.99 16.67
C GLY A 10 38.03 20.78 16.23
N GLY A 11 37.72 19.63 16.82
CA GLY A 11 38.04 18.34 16.21
C GLY A 11 37.30 18.27 14.89
N ALA A 12 38.02 18.01 13.80
CA ALA A 12 37.42 17.76 12.49
C ALA A 12 36.30 16.72 12.68
N GLU A 13 35.04 17.15 12.48
CA GLU A 13 33.91 16.24 12.51
C GLU A 13 34.18 15.16 11.46
N ASP A 14 34.26 13.89 11.87
CA ASP A 14 34.36 12.78 10.92
C ASP A 14 33.06 12.76 10.10
N VAL A 15 33.14 13.35 8.91
CA VAL A 15 32.06 13.36 7.92
C VAL A 15 32.38 12.32 6.85
N ILE A 16 31.40 11.47 6.56
CA ILE A 16 31.44 10.55 5.42
C ILE A 16 30.40 11.02 4.41
N GLU A 17 30.86 11.34 3.21
CA GLU A 17 29.99 11.70 2.09
C GLU A 17 30.06 10.62 1.01
N ILE A 18 28.90 10.20 0.55
CA ILE A 18 28.74 9.21 -0.51
C ILE A 18 27.63 9.65 -1.44
N THR A 19 27.78 9.32 -2.73
CA THR A 19 26.69 9.46 -3.68
C THR A 19 26.35 8.07 -4.18
N THR A 20 25.10 7.67 -3.99
CA THR A 20 24.59 6.39 -4.46
C THR A 20 23.40 6.60 -5.35
N VAL A 21 23.22 5.70 -6.30
CA VAL A 21 22.02 5.69 -7.11
C VAL A 21 20.99 4.77 -6.44
N ILE A 22 19.71 5.13 -6.44
CA ILE A 22 18.62 4.27 -5.97
C ILE A 22 17.77 3.86 -7.17
N THR A 23 17.66 2.55 -7.39
CA THR A 23 16.87 1.94 -8.46
C THR A 23 15.53 1.42 -7.94
N SER A 24 14.62 1.06 -8.86
CA SER A 24 13.37 0.36 -8.52
C SER A 24 13.57 -0.97 -7.79
N HIS A 25 14.72 -1.64 -7.99
CA HIS A 25 15.06 -2.86 -7.26
C HIS A 25 15.34 -2.55 -5.78
N ASP A 26 16.12 -1.51 -5.51
CA ASP A 26 16.47 -1.08 -4.15
C ASP A 26 15.21 -0.68 -3.37
N TRP A 27 14.30 0.08 -4.00
CA TRP A 27 12.98 0.41 -3.44
C TRP A 27 12.15 -0.83 -3.10
N THR A 28 12.21 -1.86 -3.95
CA THR A 28 11.50 -3.12 -3.72
C THR A 28 12.06 -3.84 -2.51
N GLU A 29 13.39 -3.94 -2.38
CA GLU A 29 14.03 -4.60 -1.24
C GLU A 29 13.76 -3.83 0.07
N ALA A 30 13.88 -2.50 0.07
CA ALA A 30 13.53 -1.66 1.22
C ALA A 30 12.06 -1.86 1.64
N SER A 31 11.13 -1.87 0.68
CA SER A 31 9.69 -2.07 0.94
C SER A 31 9.39 -3.46 1.50
N MET A 32 10.04 -4.50 0.95
CA MET A 32 9.91 -5.87 1.44
C MET A 32 10.41 -6.00 2.88
N ARG A 33 11.50 -5.32 3.23
CA ARG A 33 12.10 -5.35 4.56
C ARG A 33 11.25 -4.58 5.58
N ASN A 34 10.88 -3.34 5.27
CA ASN A 34 10.03 -2.49 6.11
C ASN A 34 8.64 -3.11 6.37
N SER A 35 8.16 -3.95 5.44
CA SER A 35 6.86 -4.61 5.57
C SER A 35 6.95 -6.09 5.97
N ARG A 36 8.12 -6.61 6.36
CA ARG A 36 8.33 -8.07 6.53
C ARG A 36 7.33 -8.73 7.48
N SER A 37 7.09 -8.13 8.64
CA SER A 37 6.13 -8.62 9.64
C SER A 37 4.69 -8.61 9.11
N HIS A 38 4.30 -7.52 8.45
CA HIS A 38 2.98 -7.35 7.85
C HIS A 38 2.77 -8.27 6.63
N LEU A 39 3.79 -8.48 5.80
CA LEU A 39 3.76 -9.43 4.68
C LEU A 39 3.67 -10.87 5.18
N ALA A 40 4.42 -11.23 6.23
CA ALA A 40 4.32 -12.54 6.86
C ALA A 40 2.90 -12.78 7.44
N SER A 41 2.34 -11.78 8.13
CA SER A 41 0.97 -11.82 8.63
C SER A 41 -0.06 -11.97 7.49
N ARG A 42 0.05 -11.16 6.43
CA ARG A 42 -0.82 -11.27 5.25
C ARG A 42 -0.69 -12.60 4.53
N ARG A 43 0.51 -13.16 4.45
CA ARG A 43 0.75 -14.49 3.86
C ARG A 43 0.04 -15.57 4.66
N ARG A 44 0.12 -15.52 6.00
CA ARG A 44 -0.64 -16.44 6.88
C ARG A 44 -2.14 -16.25 6.72
N LYS A 45 -2.62 -15.01 6.74
CA LYS A 45 -4.05 -14.72 6.56
C LYS A 45 -4.57 -15.19 5.21
N ALA A 46 -3.85 -14.92 4.11
CA ALA A 46 -4.24 -15.39 2.78
C ALA A 46 -4.29 -16.92 2.71
N LEU A 47 -3.41 -17.62 3.43
CA LEU A 47 -3.45 -19.08 3.54
C LEU A 47 -4.72 -19.54 4.29
N PHE A 48 -5.08 -18.89 5.40
CA PHE A 48 -6.35 -19.17 6.11
C PHE A 48 -7.59 -18.81 5.27
N ASP A 49 -7.60 -17.65 4.61
CA ASP A 49 -8.70 -17.21 3.75
C ASP A 49 -8.88 -18.17 2.54
N ASN A 50 -7.78 -18.66 1.96
CA ASN A 50 -7.83 -19.66 0.89
C ASN A 50 -8.25 -21.05 1.41
N LEU A 51 -7.82 -21.44 2.61
CA LEU A 51 -8.31 -22.67 3.26
C LEU A 51 -9.80 -22.57 3.59
N ALA A 52 -10.33 -21.38 3.89
CA ALA A 52 -11.75 -21.16 4.11
C ALA A 52 -12.61 -21.32 2.83
N LEU A 53 -12.00 -21.38 1.64
CA LEU A 53 -12.70 -21.77 0.41
C LEU A 53 -13.03 -23.27 0.39
N LEU A 54 -12.32 -24.11 1.15
CA LEU A 54 -12.63 -25.54 1.28
C LEU A 54 -14.00 -25.81 1.90
N PRO A 55 -14.38 -25.26 3.07
CA PRO A 55 -15.72 -25.45 3.63
C PRO A 55 -16.82 -24.84 2.75
N ILE A 56 -16.54 -23.75 2.02
CA ILE A 56 -17.50 -23.18 1.05
C ILE A 56 -17.69 -24.13 -0.13
N GLY A 57 -16.61 -24.71 -0.65
CA GLY A 57 -16.66 -25.75 -1.68
C GLY A 57 -17.40 -27.00 -1.19
N LEU A 58 -17.14 -27.44 0.04
CA LEU A 58 -17.84 -28.55 0.69
C LEU A 58 -19.33 -28.26 0.88
N LEU A 59 -19.69 -27.03 1.28
CA LEU A 59 -21.09 -26.60 1.40
C LEU A 59 -21.78 -26.58 0.03
N PHE A 60 -21.09 -26.10 -1.01
CA PHE A 60 -21.61 -26.13 -2.38
C PHE A 60 -21.83 -27.57 -2.86
N ILE A 61 -20.87 -28.46 -2.60
CA ILE A 61 -20.99 -29.91 -2.86
C ILE A 61 -22.20 -30.47 -2.10
N ALA A 62 -22.33 -30.19 -0.80
CA ALA A 62 -23.46 -30.64 0.03
C ALA A 62 -24.81 -30.11 -0.47
N LEU A 63 -24.87 -28.86 -0.93
CA LEU A 63 -26.06 -28.25 -1.54
C LEU A 63 -26.40 -28.87 -2.90
N VAL A 64 -25.39 -29.20 -3.71
CA VAL A 64 -25.59 -29.95 -4.96
C VAL A 64 -26.17 -31.33 -4.64
N PHE A 65 -25.59 -32.07 -3.68
CA PHE A 65 -26.13 -33.35 -3.19
C PHE A 65 -27.58 -33.24 -2.70
N TRP A 66 -27.88 -32.20 -1.93
CA TRP A 66 -29.24 -31.92 -1.47
C TRP A 66 -30.21 -31.72 -2.65
N LYS A 67 -29.79 -30.94 -3.66
CA LYS A 67 -30.60 -30.60 -4.83
C LYS A 67 -30.77 -31.78 -5.80
N THR A 68 -29.77 -32.64 -5.95
CA THR A 68 -29.78 -33.75 -6.92
C THR A 68 -30.49 -35.02 -6.43
N GLY A 69 -30.87 -35.14 -5.16
CA GLY A 69 -31.64 -36.33 -4.74
C GLY A 69 -31.86 -36.58 -3.25
N GLY A 70 -31.66 -35.63 -2.34
CA GLY A 70 -31.76 -35.87 -0.89
C GLY A 70 -33.17 -36.12 -0.32
N ARG A 71 -34.19 -36.40 -1.13
CA ARG A 71 -35.59 -36.53 -0.64
C ARG A 71 -36.05 -37.96 -0.29
N GLN A 72 -35.21 -38.99 -0.44
CA GLN A 72 -35.61 -40.38 -0.12
C GLN A 72 -34.56 -41.25 0.61
N ALA A 73 -33.35 -40.76 0.90
CA ALA A 73 -32.35 -41.57 1.60
C ALA A 73 -32.47 -41.43 3.13
N ALA A 74 -32.56 -42.56 3.84
CA ALA A 74 -32.49 -42.61 5.30
C ALA A 74 -31.12 -42.08 5.78
N PRO A 75 -31.01 -41.48 6.97
CA PRO A 75 -29.75 -40.93 7.49
C PRO A 75 -28.63 -41.97 7.64
N GLU A 76 -28.96 -43.27 7.57
CA GLU A 76 -28.05 -44.41 7.64
C GLU A 76 -27.34 -44.69 6.30
N ASP A 77 -27.89 -44.21 5.17
CA ASP A 77 -27.34 -44.35 3.81
C ASP A 77 -26.50 -43.14 3.38
N ILE A 78 -26.25 -42.17 4.27
CA ILE A 78 -25.30 -41.06 4.03
C ILE A 78 -23.87 -41.58 4.25
N VAL A 79 -23.54 -42.70 3.63
CA VAL A 79 -22.16 -43.12 3.47
C VAL A 79 -21.66 -42.45 2.21
N LEU A 80 -20.52 -41.78 2.32
CA LEU A 80 -19.83 -41.08 1.23
C LEU A 80 -19.35 -42.03 0.09
N LEU A 81 -19.95 -43.21 -0.05
CA LEU A 81 -19.60 -44.32 -0.94
C LEU A 81 -20.65 -44.60 -2.03
N ASP A 82 -21.88 -44.08 -1.92
CA ASP A 82 -22.96 -44.28 -2.91
C ASP A 82 -23.24 -43.05 -3.78
N ALA A 83 -22.30 -42.10 -3.88
CA ALA A 83 -22.44 -41.04 -4.87
C ALA A 83 -22.24 -41.62 -6.28
N PRO A 84 -23.03 -41.21 -7.29
CA PRO A 84 -22.91 -41.73 -8.64
C PRO A 84 -21.46 -41.61 -9.13
N ALA A 85 -20.96 -42.68 -9.79
CA ALA A 85 -19.61 -42.74 -10.32
C ALA A 85 -19.30 -41.48 -11.14
N GLY A 86 -18.26 -40.73 -10.73
CA GLY A 86 -17.90 -39.41 -11.25
C GLY A 86 -18.07 -38.25 -10.25
N MET A 87 -18.95 -38.38 -9.25
CA MET A 87 -19.13 -37.33 -8.23
C MET A 87 -17.99 -37.36 -7.19
N HIS A 88 -17.54 -38.55 -6.77
CA HIS A 88 -16.34 -38.70 -5.95
C HIS A 88 -15.09 -38.14 -6.65
N GLU A 89 -14.96 -38.40 -7.96
CA GLU A 89 -13.87 -37.88 -8.79
C GLU A 89 -13.93 -36.36 -8.90
N THR A 90 -15.13 -35.78 -9.01
CA THR A 90 -15.33 -34.32 -9.05
C THR A 90 -14.96 -33.67 -7.72
N ILE A 91 -15.31 -34.28 -6.58
CA ILE A 91 -14.94 -33.82 -5.24
C ILE A 91 -13.43 -33.92 -5.03
N LEU A 92 -12.82 -35.06 -5.39
CA LEU A 92 -11.36 -35.26 -5.31
C LEU A 92 -10.62 -34.28 -6.22
N LEU A 93 -11.10 -34.06 -7.45
CA LEU A 93 -10.56 -33.07 -8.38
C LEU A 93 -10.67 -31.67 -7.77
N TRP A 94 -11.80 -31.32 -7.14
CA TRP A 94 -11.96 -30.03 -6.48
C TRP A 94 -10.98 -29.84 -5.31
N PHE A 95 -10.79 -30.87 -4.47
CA PHE A 95 -9.81 -30.85 -3.39
C PHE A 95 -8.37 -30.73 -3.93
N VAL A 96 -8.04 -31.46 -4.99
CA VAL A 96 -6.73 -31.39 -5.65
C VAL A 96 -6.51 -30.01 -6.24
N VAL A 97 -7.49 -29.45 -6.96
CA VAL A 97 -7.42 -28.10 -7.53
C VAL A 97 -7.28 -27.04 -6.44
N CYS A 98 -8.07 -27.11 -5.35
CA CYS A 98 -7.95 -26.19 -4.23
C CYS A 98 -6.59 -26.29 -3.53
N THR A 99 -6.10 -27.51 -3.31
CA THR A 99 -4.81 -27.76 -2.67
C THR A 99 -3.66 -27.25 -3.54
N LEU A 100 -3.69 -27.55 -4.84
CA LEU A 100 -2.72 -27.02 -5.81
C LEU A 100 -2.79 -25.50 -5.94
N PHE A 101 -3.99 -24.92 -5.84
CA PHE A 101 -4.17 -23.46 -5.82
C PHE A 101 -3.60 -22.83 -4.55
N VAL A 102 -3.82 -23.41 -3.38
CA VAL A 102 -3.23 -22.96 -2.11
C VAL A 102 -1.71 -23.10 -2.15
N ALA A 103 -1.19 -24.27 -2.52
CA ALA A 103 0.25 -24.52 -2.62
C ALA A 103 0.92 -23.62 -3.66
N GLY A 104 0.31 -23.50 -4.84
CA GLY A 104 0.76 -22.64 -5.93
C GLY A 104 0.78 -21.18 -5.52
N SER A 105 -0.33 -20.66 -4.99
CA SER A 105 -0.42 -19.27 -4.51
C SER A 105 0.58 -18.96 -3.40
N TYR A 106 0.86 -19.92 -2.51
CA TYR A 106 1.87 -19.80 -1.46
C TYR A 106 3.30 -19.79 -2.02
N ALA A 107 3.60 -20.63 -3.01
CA ALA A 107 4.89 -20.72 -3.68
C ALA A 107 5.20 -19.45 -4.50
N VAL A 108 4.20 -18.90 -5.19
CA VAL A 108 4.38 -17.68 -5.99
C VAL A 108 4.19 -16.38 -5.20
N HIS A 109 3.81 -16.44 -3.92
CA HIS A 109 3.45 -15.24 -3.14
C HIS A 109 4.56 -14.19 -3.14
N ASP A 110 5.77 -14.56 -2.73
CA ASP A 110 6.91 -13.62 -2.65
C ASP A 110 7.24 -13.01 -4.01
N ARG A 111 7.33 -13.86 -5.04
CA ARG A 111 7.57 -13.43 -6.43
C ARG A 111 6.47 -12.47 -6.90
N SER A 112 5.21 -12.75 -6.59
CA SER A 112 4.07 -11.90 -6.95
C SER A 112 4.11 -10.56 -6.22
N VAL A 113 4.49 -10.54 -4.94
CA VAL A 113 4.61 -9.31 -4.14
C VAL A 113 5.76 -8.46 -4.67
N ARG A 114 6.96 -9.02 -4.87
CA ARG A 114 8.08 -8.31 -5.48
C ARG A 114 7.74 -7.77 -6.86
N TRP A 115 7.09 -8.58 -7.69
CA TRP A 115 6.68 -8.20 -9.03
C TRP A 115 5.65 -7.04 -9.01
N ARG A 116 4.68 -7.08 -8.08
CA ARG A 116 3.72 -5.97 -7.84
C ARG A 116 4.40 -4.72 -7.29
N LEU A 117 5.32 -4.86 -6.34
CA LEU A 117 6.10 -3.77 -5.76
C LEU A 117 6.99 -3.10 -6.82
N ARG A 118 7.65 -3.87 -7.69
CA ARG A 118 8.41 -3.32 -8.83
C ARG A 118 7.52 -2.54 -9.78
N ARG A 119 6.37 -3.08 -10.20
CA ARG A 119 5.41 -2.33 -11.05
C ARG A 119 4.88 -1.10 -10.33
N TRP A 120 4.64 -1.18 -9.03
CA TRP A 120 4.20 -0.04 -8.22
C TRP A 120 5.28 1.04 -8.12
N ALA A 121 6.51 0.64 -7.82
CA ALA A 121 7.68 1.52 -7.72
C ALA A 121 7.96 2.20 -9.06
N ALA A 122 8.01 1.44 -10.15
CA ALA A 122 8.19 2.00 -11.50
C ALA A 122 7.09 2.99 -11.90
N ARG A 123 5.84 2.73 -11.50
CA ARG A 123 4.72 3.65 -11.76
C ARG A 123 4.77 4.92 -10.91
N ARG A 124 5.40 4.89 -9.74
CA ARG A 124 5.38 5.99 -8.76
C ARG A 124 6.65 6.83 -8.74
N HIS A 125 7.79 6.20 -8.95
CA HIS A 125 9.10 6.86 -8.90
C HIS A 125 9.69 7.07 -10.29
N GLY A 126 9.02 6.55 -11.33
CA GLY A 126 9.61 6.40 -12.66
C GLY A 126 10.48 5.14 -12.73
N THR A 127 10.93 4.82 -13.94
CA THR A 127 11.94 3.78 -14.17
C THR A 127 13.36 4.31 -14.05
N GLU A 128 13.52 5.64 -14.03
CA GLU A 128 14.79 6.31 -13.93
C GLU A 128 15.40 6.12 -12.53
N PRO A 129 16.69 5.75 -12.45
CA PRO A 129 17.42 5.75 -11.19
C PRO A 129 17.52 7.16 -10.60
N ILE A 130 17.46 7.26 -9.27
CA ILE A 130 17.55 8.54 -8.54
C ILE A 130 18.93 8.63 -7.91
N SER A 131 19.70 9.67 -8.22
CA SER A 131 20.95 9.95 -7.50
C SER A 131 20.64 10.53 -6.13
N VAL A 132 21.23 9.97 -5.09
CA VAL A 132 21.05 10.38 -3.69
C VAL A 132 22.42 10.64 -3.09
N HIS A 133 22.62 11.86 -2.61
CA HIS A 133 23.80 12.26 -1.88
C HIS A 133 23.56 12.04 -0.38
N CYS A 134 24.32 11.13 0.24
CA CYS A 134 24.23 10.87 1.67
C CYS A 134 25.46 11.43 2.39
N ARG A 135 25.20 12.17 3.48
CA ARG A 135 26.20 12.73 4.38
C ARG A 135 25.97 12.20 5.78
N LEU A 136 26.91 11.40 6.28
CA LEU A 136 26.93 10.86 7.64
C LEU A 136 27.79 11.79 8.50
N THR A 137 27.23 12.23 9.62
CA THR A 137 27.85 13.17 10.58
C THR A 137 27.79 12.59 11.98
N ALA A 138 28.31 13.30 12.99
CA ALA A 138 28.19 12.86 14.38
C ALA A 138 26.73 12.80 14.87
N ARG A 139 25.84 13.62 14.31
CA ARG A 139 24.43 13.75 14.75
C ARG A 139 23.49 12.77 14.05
N GLY A 140 23.81 12.41 12.81
CA GLY A 140 22.93 11.57 12.01
C GLY A 140 23.36 11.47 10.55
N MET A 141 22.47 10.91 9.75
CA MET A 141 22.60 10.80 8.30
C MET A 141 21.63 11.76 7.61
N THR A 142 22.15 12.57 6.69
CA THR A 142 21.35 13.36 5.76
C THR A 142 21.39 12.70 4.39
N ALA A 143 20.25 12.58 3.72
CA ALA A 143 20.12 12.08 2.35
C ALA A 143 19.39 13.13 1.51
N THR A 144 20.02 13.61 0.44
CA THR A 144 19.45 14.62 -0.45
C THR A 144 19.29 14.04 -1.86
N ASP A 145 18.10 14.22 -2.42
CA ASP A 145 17.78 13.83 -3.79
C ASP A 145 17.07 14.97 -4.54
N ARG A 146 16.58 14.70 -5.76
CA ARG A 146 15.87 15.70 -6.57
C ARG A 146 14.54 16.20 -5.96
N TYR A 147 14.01 15.51 -4.96
CA TYR A 147 12.74 15.80 -4.33
C TYR A 147 12.88 16.57 -3.02
N GLY A 148 14.03 16.43 -2.35
CA GLY A 148 14.26 17.09 -1.08
C GLY A 148 15.41 16.50 -0.26
N THR A 149 15.39 16.83 1.02
CA THR A 149 16.40 16.42 2.00
C THR A 149 15.72 15.70 3.16
N LEU A 150 16.22 14.51 3.48
CA LEU A 150 15.85 13.71 4.66
C LEU A 150 17.02 13.73 5.64
N PHE A 151 16.75 13.97 6.91
CA PHE A 151 17.70 13.74 8.00
C PHE A 151 17.17 12.69 8.94
N ARG A 152 18.06 11.82 9.40
CA ARG A 152 17.80 10.81 10.42
C ARG A 152 18.86 10.88 11.49
N SER A 153 18.44 11.11 12.73
CA SER A 153 19.29 11.06 13.90
C SER A 153 19.77 9.63 14.15
N TRP A 154 21.00 9.48 14.63
CA TRP A 154 21.48 8.17 15.08
C TRP A 154 20.66 7.64 16.25
N ALA A 155 20.08 8.52 17.08
CA ALA A 155 19.23 8.12 18.20
C ALA A 155 17.95 7.37 17.79
N SER A 156 17.49 7.49 16.54
CA SER A 156 16.33 6.74 16.03
C SER A 156 16.71 5.43 15.32
N VAL A 157 18.01 5.22 15.07
CA VAL A 157 18.51 4.02 14.40
C VAL A 157 18.75 2.95 15.44
N VAL A 158 18.10 1.80 15.26
CA VAL A 158 18.20 0.65 16.18
C VAL A 158 19.37 -0.25 15.79
N ASP A 159 19.55 -0.49 14.49
CA ASP A 159 20.58 -1.40 14.00
C ASP A 159 21.06 -1.04 12.58
N LEU A 160 22.26 -1.54 12.25
CA LEU A 160 22.79 -1.60 10.90
C LEU A 160 22.78 -3.05 10.42
N GLU A 161 21.74 -3.42 9.69
CA GLU A 161 21.68 -4.72 9.03
C GLU A 161 22.39 -4.64 7.67
N GLU A 162 23.32 -5.56 7.41
CA GLU A 162 24.08 -5.61 6.17
C GLU A 162 23.72 -6.84 5.33
N THR A 163 23.57 -6.64 4.02
CA THR A 163 23.54 -7.72 3.04
C THR A 163 24.72 -7.57 2.07
N GLU A 164 24.86 -8.53 1.17
CA GLU A 164 25.83 -8.45 0.07
C GLU A 164 25.66 -7.14 -0.74
N ARG A 165 24.43 -6.64 -0.91
CA ARG A 165 24.10 -5.55 -1.83
C ARG A 165 23.74 -4.22 -1.16
N HIS A 166 23.37 -4.22 0.12
CA HIS A 166 22.78 -3.05 0.77
C HIS A 166 23.19 -2.95 2.24
N PHE A 167 23.31 -1.72 2.71
CA PHE A 167 23.18 -1.38 4.12
C PHE A 167 21.74 -0.97 4.42
N PHE A 168 21.21 -1.46 5.53
CA PHE A 168 19.89 -1.10 6.04
C PHE A 168 20.05 -0.51 7.44
N LEU A 169 19.75 0.79 7.56
CA LEU A 169 19.66 1.48 8.84
C LEU A 169 18.23 1.32 9.34
N THR A 170 17.98 0.38 10.24
CA THR A 170 16.65 0.09 10.75
C THR A 170 16.26 1.10 11.84
N ASP A 171 15.00 1.51 11.82
CA ASP A 171 14.40 2.42 12.79
C ASP A 171 13.24 1.67 13.46
N ALA A 172 12.99 1.95 14.74
CA ALA A 172 11.91 1.35 15.51
C ALA A 172 10.52 1.61 14.87
N ASP A 173 10.31 2.82 14.32
CA ASP A 173 8.97 3.32 13.98
C ASP A 173 8.84 3.81 12.52
N SER A 174 9.94 4.25 11.91
CA SER A 174 9.90 5.02 10.64
C SER A 174 10.16 4.21 9.37
N GLY A 175 10.49 2.93 9.50
CA GLY A 175 11.04 2.12 8.41
C GLY A 175 12.52 2.43 8.15
N GLY A 176 13.23 1.46 7.58
CA GLY A 176 14.68 1.54 7.39
C GLY A 176 15.10 2.40 6.21
N ALA A 177 16.24 3.09 6.36
CA ALA A 177 16.93 3.72 5.24
C ALA A 177 17.82 2.69 4.53
N ILE A 178 17.83 2.74 3.20
CA ILE A 178 18.61 1.82 2.36
C ILE A 178 19.75 2.56 1.71
N VAL A 179 20.95 1.99 1.77
CA VAL A 179 22.13 2.51 1.08
C VAL A 179 22.72 1.38 0.23
N PRO A 180 22.56 1.42 -1.10
CA PRO A 180 23.15 0.44 -1.99
C PRO A 180 24.68 0.46 -1.95
N LYS A 181 25.28 -0.73 -1.93
CA LYS A 181 26.75 -0.91 -1.86
C LYS A 181 27.43 -0.90 -3.23
N ARG A 182 26.64 -1.02 -4.31
CA ARG A 182 27.15 -1.21 -5.69
C ARG A 182 28.03 -0.06 -6.21
N ASP A 183 27.85 1.13 -5.65
CA ASP A 183 28.59 2.34 -6.07
C ASP A 183 29.75 2.64 -5.10
N MET A 184 30.08 1.70 -4.18
CA MET A 184 31.07 1.88 -3.12
C MET A 184 32.21 0.87 -3.22
N SER A 185 33.43 1.34 -2.98
CA SER A 185 34.59 0.49 -2.74
C SER A 185 34.50 -0.26 -1.41
N ASP A 186 35.22 -1.37 -1.28
CA ASP A 186 35.27 -2.15 -0.03
C ASP A 186 35.79 -1.31 1.16
N ALA A 187 36.69 -0.36 0.89
CA ALA A 187 37.20 0.57 1.89
C ALA A 187 36.11 1.53 2.39
N GLU A 188 35.28 2.07 1.49
CA GLU A 188 34.13 2.93 1.87
C GLU A 188 33.08 2.13 2.64
N GLN A 189 32.79 0.91 2.19
CA GLN A 189 31.87 0.00 2.89
C GLN A 189 32.36 -0.30 4.32
N ALA A 190 33.67 -0.60 4.47
CA ALA A 190 34.27 -0.85 5.78
C ALA A 190 34.24 0.41 6.67
N ARG A 191 34.52 1.59 6.10
CA ARG A 191 34.48 2.87 6.83
C ARG A 191 33.07 3.21 7.31
N ILE A 192 32.05 3.06 6.46
CA ILE A 192 30.64 3.28 6.83
C ILE A 192 30.24 2.30 7.94
N ARG A 193 30.56 1.01 7.78
CA ARG A 193 30.24 -0.02 8.78
C ARG A 193 30.86 0.32 10.14
N ALA A 194 32.14 0.68 10.16
CA ALA A 194 32.84 1.05 11.39
C ALA A 194 32.21 2.30 12.02
N PHE A 195 32.00 3.34 11.22
CA PHE A 195 31.42 4.61 11.67
C PHE A 195 30.04 4.44 12.29
N VAL A 196 29.12 3.76 11.60
CA VAL A 196 27.75 3.55 12.09
C VAL A 196 27.75 2.70 13.36
N ARG A 197 28.54 1.62 13.42
CA ARG A 197 28.63 0.78 14.63
C ARG A 197 29.16 1.55 15.82
N GLU A 198 30.19 2.36 15.62
CA GLU A 198 30.73 3.22 16.67
C GLU A 198 29.67 4.20 17.19
N ARG A 199 28.89 4.82 16.29
CA ARG A 199 27.81 5.74 16.69
C ARG A 199 26.71 5.04 17.46
N LEU A 200 26.27 3.86 17.01
CA LEU A 200 25.25 3.08 17.70
C LEU A 200 25.71 2.61 19.08
N LEU A 201 26.99 2.24 19.24
CA LEU A 201 27.57 1.89 20.54
C LEU A 201 27.53 3.06 21.52
N ARG A 202 27.98 4.25 21.09
CA ARG A 202 28.01 5.46 21.95
C ARG A 202 26.62 5.90 22.41
N LEU A 203 25.59 5.74 21.57
CA LEU A 203 24.20 6.05 21.93
C LEU A 203 23.58 5.06 22.91
N GLY A 204 24.03 3.80 22.88
CA GLY A 204 23.62 2.80 23.87
C GLY A 204 24.04 3.19 25.30
N ASP A 205 25.10 3.98 25.43
CA ASP A 205 25.63 4.44 26.71
C ASP A 205 24.94 5.71 27.24
N ASP A 206 24.46 6.60 26.35
CA ASP A 206 23.71 7.82 26.70
C ASP A 206 22.62 8.14 25.65
N PRO A 207 21.40 7.60 25.82
CA PRO A 207 20.35 7.76 24.84
C PRO A 207 19.77 9.19 24.89
N GLU A 208 20.07 9.99 23.87
CA GLU A 208 19.42 11.29 23.70
C GLU A 208 17.89 11.14 23.54
N PRO A 209 17.09 11.99 24.20
CA PRO A 209 15.63 11.95 24.06
C PRO A 209 15.23 12.32 22.63
N LEU A 210 14.46 11.43 21.99
CA LEU A 210 13.90 11.66 20.67
C LEU A 210 12.84 12.75 20.72
N THR A 211 13.17 13.90 20.15
CA THR A 211 12.26 15.05 20.01
C THR A 211 12.04 15.36 18.54
N ALA A 212 10.81 15.77 18.20
CA ALA A 212 10.51 16.32 16.88
C ALA A 212 11.02 17.76 16.87
N VAL A 213 12.19 17.99 16.28
CA VAL A 213 12.82 19.32 16.22
C VAL A 213 13.08 19.67 14.77
N LEU A 214 12.41 20.72 14.29
CA LEU A 214 12.71 21.32 13.01
C LEU A 214 14.07 22.03 13.03
N PRO A 215 14.79 22.07 11.89
CA PRO A 215 15.92 22.98 11.72
C PRO A 215 15.47 24.43 11.99
N GLN A 216 16.28 25.21 12.72
CA GLN A 216 15.92 26.59 13.08
C GLN A 216 15.63 27.47 11.86
N GLU A 217 16.33 27.22 10.75
CA GLU A 217 16.12 27.89 9.46
C GLU A 217 14.71 27.65 8.92
N ALA A 218 14.24 26.40 8.97
CA ALA A 218 12.91 26.02 8.50
C ALA A 218 11.79 26.69 9.31
N THR A 219 12.00 26.89 10.62
CA THR A 219 11.02 27.60 11.47
C THR A 219 11.00 29.10 11.18
N ARG A 220 12.16 29.71 10.90
CA ARG A 220 12.26 31.17 10.62
C ARG A 220 11.67 31.56 9.27
N GLU A 221 11.75 30.66 8.29
CA GLU A 221 11.27 30.89 6.92
C GLU A 221 9.83 30.39 6.69
N ALA A 222 9.20 29.79 7.72
CA ALA A 222 7.85 29.27 7.63
C ALA A 222 6.80 30.37 7.71
N ASP A 223 5.89 30.39 6.73
CA ASP A 223 4.65 31.16 6.81
C ASP A 223 3.68 30.50 7.81
N VAL A 224 3.64 29.17 7.81
CA VAL A 224 2.78 28.37 8.70
C VAL A 224 3.61 27.36 9.46
N HIS A 225 3.62 27.48 10.79
CA HIS A 225 4.31 26.56 11.71
C HIS A 225 3.32 25.91 12.68
N LEU A 226 3.29 24.58 12.72
CA LEU A 226 2.31 23.79 13.46
C LEU A 226 2.99 22.67 14.24
N HIS A 227 2.66 22.58 15.52
CA HIS A 227 2.99 21.44 16.36
C HIS A 227 1.71 20.72 16.75
N TYR A 228 1.62 19.42 16.47
CA TYR A 228 0.45 18.61 16.83
C TYR A 228 0.80 17.15 17.05
N GLU A 229 0.00 16.48 17.88
CA GLU A 229 0.09 15.04 18.05
C GLU A 229 -0.70 14.33 16.95
N ARG A 230 -0.02 13.46 16.19
CA ARG A 230 -0.64 12.68 15.12
C ARG A 230 -1.36 11.48 15.70
N THR A 231 -2.68 11.60 15.78
CA THR A 231 -3.59 10.57 16.30
C THR A 231 -3.79 9.41 15.32
N VAL A 232 -4.26 8.27 15.83
CA VAL A 232 -4.77 7.12 15.04
C VAL A 232 -5.73 7.55 13.91
N GLU A 233 -6.59 8.54 14.16
CA GLU A 233 -7.57 9.03 13.18
C GLU A 233 -6.92 9.76 12.01
N ASP A 234 -5.86 10.53 12.27
CA ASP A 234 -5.09 11.19 11.21
C ASP A 234 -4.31 10.17 10.37
N GLN A 235 -3.83 9.09 11.01
CA GLN A 235 -3.17 8.00 10.30
C GLN A 235 -4.15 7.26 9.37
N ILE A 236 -5.38 7.02 9.83
CA ILE A 236 -6.45 6.46 8.99
C ILE A 236 -6.78 7.42 7.85
N ALA A 237 -6.92 8.71 8.14
CA ALA A 237 -7.20 9.74 7.14
C ALA A 237 -6.08 9.78 6.07
N GLY A 238 -4.81 9.69 6.47
CA GLY A 238 -3.67 9.66 5.55
C GLY A 238 -3.70 8.49 4.59
N ASP A 239 -4.02 7.29 5.08
CA ASP A 239 -4.18 6.11 4.23
C ASP A 239 -5.33 6.27 3.22
N LEU A 240 -6.46 6.82 3.67
CA LEU A 240 -7.63 7.06 2.82
C LEU A 240 -7.39 8.18 1.80
N LEU A 241 -6.68 9.25 2.19
CA LEU A 241 -6.27 10.35 1.33
C LEU A 241 -5.28 9.86 0.27
N LEU A 242 -4.27 9.08 0.66
CA LEU A 242 -3.34 8.44 -0.27
C LEU A 242 -4.09 7.60 -1.31
N TRP A 243 -5.08 6.82 -0.85
CA TRP A 243 -5.93 6.07 -1.78
C TRP A 243 -6.74 7.00 -2.68
N ALA A 244 -7.39 8.03 -2.14
CA ALA A 244 -8.20 8.97 -2.92
C ALA A 244 -7.37 9.66 -4.01
N MET A 245 -6.19 10.17 -3.67
CA MET A 245 -5.29 10.88 -4.59
C MET A 245 -4.67 9.95 -5.65
N THR A 246 -4.43 8.67 -5.33
CA THR A 246 -3.75 7.73 -6.25
C THR A 246 -4.68 6.75 -6.98
N SER A 247 -5.96 6.68 -6.61
CA SER A 247 -6.91 5.69 -7.14
C SER A 247 -7.60 6.07 -8.46
N GLY A 248 -7.29 7.23 -9.06
CA GLY A 248 -7.97 7.72 -10.27
C GLY A 248 -7.99 6.75 -11.47
N ARG A 249 -6.98 5.88 -11.64
CA ARG A 249 -6.99 4.81 -12.66
C ARG A 249 -7.72 3.54 -12.20
N ARG A 250 -7.67 3.19 -10.91
CA ARG A 250 -8.39 2.05 -10.34
C ARG A 250 -9.89 2.29 -10.33
N ARG A 251 -10.34 3.50 -10.03
CA ARG A 251 -11.75 3.90 -10.17
C ARG A 251 -12.23 3.75 -11.61
N ARG A 252 -11.42 4.16 -12.60
CA ARG A 252 -11.71 3.97 -14.03
C ARG A 252 -11.72 2.50 -14.46
N ALA A 253 -10.80 1.68 -13.95
CA ALA A 253 -10.78 0.24 -14.24
C ALA A 253 -11.97 -0.49 -13.58
N LEU A 254 -12.35 -0.10 -12.36
CA LEU A 254 -13.51 -0.63 -11.66
C LEU A 254 -14.82 -0.14 -12.29
N SER A 255 -14.90 1.11 -12.75
CA SER A 255 -16.04 1.60 -13.51
C SER A 255 -16.13 0.91 -14.87
N ALA A 256 -15.01 0.68 -15.56
CA ALA A 256 -14.97 -0.09 -16.80
C ALA A 256 -15.37 -1.56 -16.59
N LEU A 257 -14.97 -2.19 -15.48
CA LEU A 257 -15.44 -3.51 -15.08
C LEU A 257 -16.94 -3.50 -14.80
N GLY A 258 -17.45 -2.48 -14.10
CA GLY A 258 -18.88 -2.28 -13.90
C GLY A 258 -19.63 -2.09 -15.21
N SER A 259 -19.11 -1.29 -16.15
CA SER A 259 -19.68 -1.09 -17.48
C SER A 259 -19.62 -2.37 -18.32
N ALA A 260 -18.51 -3.11 -18.29
CA ALA A 260 -18.36 -4.39 -18.98
C ALA A 260 -19.32 -5.44 -18.43
N LEU A 261 -19.55 -5.45 -17.13
CA LEU A 261 -20.54 -6.30 -16.46
C LEU A 261 -21.97 -5.91 -16.87
N VAL A 262 -22.28 -4.62 -16.94
CA VAL A 262 -23.58 -4.12 -17.44
C VAL A 262 -23.78 -4.51 -18.92
N VAL A 263 -22.73 -4.41 -19.75
CA VAL A 263 -22.77 -4.84 -21.15
C VAL A 263 -22.94 -6.35 -21.26
N ALA A 264 -22.24 -7.15 -20.45
CA ALA A 264 -22.38 -8.60 -20.42
C ALA A 264 -23.79 -9.03 -19.97
N LEU A 265 -24.37 -8.36 -18.96
CA LEU A 265 -25.76 -8.54 -18.55
C LEU A 265 -26.73 -8.12 -19.67
N GLY A 266 -26.44 -7.02 -20.37
CA GLY A 266 -27.24 -6.56 -21.51
C GLY A 266 -27.20 -7.54 -22.69
N MET A 267 -26.03 -8.10 -23.02
CA MET A 267 -25.87 -9.07 -24.12
C MET A 267 -26.54 -10.40 -23.79
N SER A 268 -26.39 -10.92 -22.57
CA SER A 268 -27.09 -12.13 -22.12
C SER A 268 -28.62 -11.95 -22.09
N SER A 269 -29.09 -10.76 -21.71
CA SER A 269 -30.52 -10.40 -21.79
C SER A 269 -30.99 -10.27 -23.25
N PHE A 270 -30.14 -9.74 -24.13
CA PHE A 270 -30.41 -9.58 -25.56
C PHE A 270 -30.48 -10.93 -26.28
N ASP A 271 -29.58 -11.87 -25.98
CA ASP A 271 -29.62 -13.21 -26.54
C ASP A 271 -30.86 -13.98 -26.07
N ALA A 272 -31.24 -13.85 -24.79
CA ALA A 272 -32.49 -14.38 -24.26
C ALA A 272 -33.73 -13.76 -24.93
N ALA A 273 -33.74 -12.44 -25.14
CA ALA A 273 -34.82 -11.73 -25.81
C ALA A 273 -34.91 -12.07 -27.30
N ARG A 274 -33.77 -12.17 -28.01
CA ARG A 274 -33.69 -12.57 -29.41
C ARG A 274 -34.18 -14.01 -29.58
N PHE A 275 -33.87 -14.89 -28.64
CA PHE A 275 -34.40 -16.26 -28.62
C PHE A 275 -35.92 -16.28 -28.39
N CYS A 276 -36.44 -15.53 -27.41
CA CYS A 276 -37.88 -15.41 -27.19
C CYS A 276 -38.61 -14.82 -28.42
N LEU A 277 -38.03 -13.82 -29.07
CA LEU A 277 -38.57 -13.21 -30.29
C LEU A 277 -38.48 -14.16 -31.49
N ALA A 278 -37.38 -14.91 -31.64
CA ALA A 278 -37.26 -15.95 -32.67
C ALA A 278 -38.29 -17.07 -32.47
N ARG A 279 -38.56 -17.45 -31.21
CA ARG A 279 -39.60 -18.42 -30.85
C ARG A 279 -41.02 -17.88 -31.12
N LEU A 280 -41.29 -16.62 -30.83
CA LEU A 280 -42.57 -15.96 -31.13
C LEU A 280 -42.76 -15.73 -32.64
N ALA A 281 -41.68 -15.51 -33.40
CA ALA A 281 -41.69 -15.37 -34.85
C ALA A 281 -41.75 -16.72 -35.59
N ALA A 282 -41.29 -17.80 -34.97
CA ALA A 282 -41.27 -19.16 -35.52
C ALA A 282 -42.65 -19.83 -35.56
N ASP A 283 -43.73 -19.10 -35.28
CA ASP A 283 -45.10 -19.61 -35.33
C ASP A 283 -45.60 -19.95 -36.75
N ARG A 284 -44.70 -20.13 -37.73
CA ARG A 284 -45.11 -20.44 -39.10
C ARG A 284 -44.36 -21.45 -39.94
N ASN A 285 -43.10 -21.91 -39.74
CA ASN A 285 -42.59 -22.95 -40.69
C ASN A 285 -41.26 -23.71 -40.44
N GLU A 286 -40.57 -23.70 -39.29
CA GLU A 286 -39.41 -24.60 -39.10
C GLU A 286 -39.36 -25.25 -37.70
N PRO A 287 -39.13 -26.58 -37.61
CA PRO A 287 -39.05 -27.27 -36.33
C PRO A 287 -37.63 -27.11 -35.79
N PHE A 288 -37.43 -26.14 -34.90
CA PHE A 288 -36.38 -26.34 -33.91
C PHE A 288 -36.86 -27.46 -32.99
N ASP A 289 -36.25 -28.64 -33.09
CA ASP A 289 -36.57 -29.78 -32.22
C ASP A 289 -36.61 -29.32 -30.75
N GLU A 290 -37.67 -29.71 -30.02
CA GLU A 290 -37.84 -29.44 -28.58
C GLU A 290 -36.54 -29.59 -27.75
N PRO A 291 -35.68 -30.62 -27.95
CA PRO A 291 -34.41 -30.75 -27.24
C PRO A 291 -33.42 -29.60 -27.52
N PHE A 292 -33.33 -29.08 -28.75
CA PHE A 292 -32.44 -27.96 -29.06
C PHE A 292 -32.90 -26.67 -28.37
N THR A 293 -34.23 -26.46 -28.36
CA THR A 293 -34.88 -25.33 -27.67
C THR A 293 -34.65 -25.40 -26.16
N ALA A 294 -34.72 -26.60 -25.57
CA ALA A 294 -34.44 -26.82 -24.16
C ALA A 294 -32.97 -26.58 -23.79
N ILE A 295 -32.02 -27.10 -24.58
CA ILE A 295 -30.56 -26.92 -24.35
C ILE A 295 -30.17 -25.44 -24.43
N MET A 296 -30.73 -24.69 -25.38
CA MET A 296 -30.44 -23.26 -25.53
C MET A 296 -31.05 -22.42 -24.40
N LEU A 297 -32.26 -22.77 -23.92
CA LEU A 297 -32.88 -22.13 -22.75
C LEU A 297 -32.09 -22.41 -21.47
N ASP A 298 -31.63 -23.65 -21.26
CA ASP A 298 -30.83 -24.03 -20.09
C ASP A 298 -29.45 -23.35 -20.13
N GLY A 299 -28.84 -23.28 -21.31
CA GLY A 299 -27.59 -22.53 -21.53
C GLY A 299 -27.76 -21.04 -21.26
N ALA A 300 -28.79 -20.41 -21.83
CA ALA A 300 -29.09 -18.99 -21.61
C ALA A 300 -29.41 -18.69 -20.14
N ALA A 301 -30.22 -19.52 -19.48
CA ALA A 301 -30.53 -19.40 -18.06
C ALA A 301 -29.26 -19.58 -17.20
N GLY A 302 -28.38 -20.53 -17.56
CA GLY A 302 -27.08 -20.73 -16.93
C GLY A 302 -26.16 -19.51 -17.05
N TYR A 303 -26.05 -18.91 -18.24
CA TYR A 303 -25.27 -17.68 -18.46
C TYR A 303 -25.85 -16.45 -17.74
N LEU A 304 -27.17 -16.30 -17.74
CA LEU A 304 -27.87 -15.25 -17.01
C LEU A 304 -27.64 -15.41 -15.50
N TRP A 305 -27.70 -16.64 -14.99
CA TRP A 305 -27.40 -16.95 -13.59
C TRP A 305 -25.96 -16.62 -13.23
N ILE A 306 -24.98 -17.04 -14.04
CA ILE A 306 -23.56 -16.71 -13.81
C ILE A 306 -23.33 -15.20 -13.83
N SER A 307 -23.95 -14.49 -14.76
CA SER A 307 -23.85 -13.03 -14.89
C SER A 307 -24.48 -12.32 -13.69
N LEU A 308 -25.62 -12.80 -13.21
CA LEU A 308 -26.29 -12.29 -12.01
C LEU A 308 -25.42 -12.50 -10.76
N TRP A 309 -24.78 -13.66 -10.63
CA TRP A 309 -23.85 -13.95 -9.53
C TRP A 309 -22.58 -13.11 -9.60
N ALA A 310 -21.98 -12.97 -10.79
CA ALA A 310 -20.82 -12.12 -11.00
C ALA A 310 -21.15 -10.65 -10.69
N ALA A 311 -22.35 -10.20 -11.04
CA ALA A 311 -22.82 -8.85 -10.77
C ALA A 311 -23.17 -8.61 -9.31
N GLY A 312 -23.84 -9.57 -8.66
CA GLY A 312 -24.11 -9.55 -7.23
C GLY A 312 -22.81 -9.52 -6.43
N PHE A 313 -21.87 -10.42 -6.73
CA PHE A 313 -20.56 -10.46 -6.08
C PHE A 313 -19.76 -9.18 -6.34
N GLY A 314 -19.70 -8.71 -7.58
CA GLY A 314 -19.02 -7.46 -7.94
C GLY A 314 -19.60 -6.26 -7.20
N SER A 315 -20.93 -6.18 -7.07
CA SER A 315 -21.63 -5.12 -6.33
C SER A 315 -21.36 -5.19 -4.83
N ILE A 316 -21.38 -6.40 -4.24
CA ILE A 316 -21.03 -6.60 -2.83
C ILE A 316 -19.57 -6.18 -2.58
N VAL A 317 -18.62 -6.61 -3.41
CA VAL A 317 -17.21 -6.20 -3.29
C VAL A 317 -17.08 -4.69 -3.41
N TRP A 318 -17.79 -4.06 -4.35
CA TRP A 318 -17.72 -2.61 -4.54
C TRP A 318 -18.30 -1.83 -3.36
N LEU A 319 -19.46 -2.23 -2.83
CA LEU A 319 -20.11 -1.61 -1.68
C LEU A 319 -19.31 -1.81 -0.38
N THR A 320 -18.67 -2.98 -0.23
CA THR A 320 -17.87 -3.30 0.97
C THR A 320 -16.43 -2.78 0.90
N TRP A 321 -15.95 -2.38 -0.28
CA TRP A 321 -14.56 -1.95 -0.48
C TRP A 321 -14.15 -0.75 0.40
N PRO A 322 -14.93 0.34 0.53
CA PRO A 322 -14.57 1.47 1.39
C PRO A 322 -14.44 1.05 2.85
N TRP A 323 -15.34 0.19 3.31
CA TRP A 323 -15.30 -0.35 4.67
C TRP A 323 -14.06 -1.23 4.89
N PHE A 324 -13.71 -2.06 3.91
CA PHE A 324 -12.50 -2.88 3.97
C PHE A 324 -11.22 -2.03 3.99
N LEU A 325 -11.16 -0.97 3.17
CA LEU A 325 -10.04 -0.02 3.20
C LEU A 325 -9.91 0.66 4.56
N ARG A 326 -11.03 1.11 5.13
CA ARG A 326 -11.05 1.71 6.46
C ARG A 326 -10.56 0.73 7.53
N ARG A 327 -11.05 -0.51 7.55
CA ARG A 327 -10.56 -1.53 8.48
C ARG A 327 -9.07 -1.83 8.31
N GLN A 328 -8.56 -1.84 7.08
CA GLN A 328 -7.12 -1.99 6.86
C GLN A 328 -6.30 -0.79 7.33
N ALA A 329 -6.85 0.42 7.23
CA ALA A 329 -6.22 1.62 7.74
C ALA A 329 -6.23 1.62 9.28
N GLU A 330 -7.38 1.30 9.89
CA GLU A 330 -7.52 1.15 11.35
C GLU A 330 -6.55 0.11 11.92
N ALA A 331 -6.45 -1.06 11.29
CA ALA A 331 -5.51 -2.10 11.73
C ALA A 331 -4.05 -1.66 11.65
N ARG A 332 -3.68 -0.83 10.67
CA ARG A 332 -2.33 -0.26 10.53
C ARG A 332 -2.07 0.88 11.49
N ALA A 333 -3.07 1.72 11.75
CA ALA A 333 -2.98 2.85 12.66
C ALA A 333 -2.86 2.38 14.12
N ARG A 334 -3.61 1.35 14.53
CA ARG A 334 -3.52 0.79 15.90
C ARG A 334 -2.15 0.20 16.24
N SER A 335 -1.38 -0.22 15.24
CA SER A 335 -0.03 -0.74 15.45
C SER A 335 1.05 0.35 15.54
N ARG A 336 0.68 1.61 15.41
CA ARG A 336 1.61 2.75 15.42
C ARG A 336 1.30 3.64 16.63
N PRO A 337 2.32 4.08 17.37
CA PRO A 337 2.11 5.04 18.45
C PRO A 337 1.60 6.37 17.88
N ASP A 338 0.97 7.15 18.76
CA ASP A 338 0.76 8.56 18.50
C ASP A 338 2.12 9.27 18.63
N VAL A 339 2.40 10.18 17.69
CA VAL A 339 3.74 10.77 17.53
C VAL A 339 3.59 12.27 17.37
N PRO A 340 4.36 13.10 18.10
CA PRO A 340 4.37 14.54 17.88
C PRO A 340 4.94 14.84 16.49
N VAL A 341 4.27 15.74 15.79
CA VAL A 341 4.66 16.22 14.47
C VAL A 341 4.90 17.71 14.58
N ASP A 342 6.03 18.15 14.06
CA ASP A 342 6.34 19.55 13.90
C ASP A 342 6.43 19.86 12.41
N LEU A 343 5.65 20.84 11.93
CA LEU A 343 5.43 21.11 10.52
C LEU A 343 5.68 22.59 10.25
N ALA A 344 6.65 22.87 9.37
CA ALA A 344 6.91 24.18 8.80
C ALA A 344 6.57 24.18 7.31
N LEU A 345 5.75 25.15 6.90
CA LEU A 345 5.41 25.41 5.51
C LEU A 345 5.85 26.83 5.17
N GLY A 346 6.86 26.96 4.32
CA GLY A 346 7.31 28.25 3.79
C GLY A 346 6.94 28.41 2.32
N GLU A 347 7.34 29.52 1.70
CA GLU A 347 7.11 29.74 0.26
C GLU A 347 7.93 28.81 -0.64
N ALA A 348 9.09 28.35 -0.17
CA ALA A 348 10.01 27.52 -0.94
C ALA A 348 9.82 26.02 -0.69
N ASP A 349 9.48 25.65 0.54
CA ASP A 349 9.51 24.25 0.98
C ASP A 349 8.41 23.88 2.00
N VAL A 350 8.34 22.57 2.22
CA VAL A 350 7.49 21.89 3.19
C VAL A 350 8.41 21.03 4.05
N THR A 351 8.60 21.39 5.31
CA THR A 351 9.46 20.67 6.24
C THR A 351 8.64 20.00 7.35
N VAL A 352 8.81 18.70 7.50
CA VAL A 352 8.11 17.87 8.50
C VAL A 352 9.15 17.24 9.41
N ALA A 353 9.03 17.45 10.72
CA ALA A 353 9.81 16.76 11.72
C ALA A 353 8.93 15.78 12.53
N LEU A 354 9.51 14.61 12.76
CA LEU A 354 9.07 13.55 13.64
C LEU A 354 10.22 13.31 14.65
N PRO A 355 9.98 12.61 15.77
CA PRO A 355 11.05 12.25 16.69
C PRO A 355 12.21 11.56 15.97
N GLY A 356 13.39 12.18 16.01
CA GLY A 356 14.61 11.66 15.38
C GLY A 356 14.69 11.75 13.86
N THR A 357 13.71 12.32 13.15
CA THR A 357 13.76 12.45 11.68
C THR A 357 13.11 13.76 11.24
N TRP A 358 13.72 14.46 10.28
CA TRP A 358 13.02 15.53 9.57
C TRP A 358 13.18 15.38 8.07
N ILE A 359 12.19 15.86 7.32
CA ILE A 359 12.15 15.79 5.87
C ILE A 359 11.72 17.13 5.32
N ARG A 360 12.54 17.70 4.44
CA ARG A 360 12.27 18.94 3.71
C ARG A 360 12.00 18.61 2.26
N TYR A 361 10.83 19.00 1.76
CA TYR A 361 10.40 18.84 0.37
C TYR A 361 10.26 20.19 -0.31
N THR A 362 10.61 20.28 -1.58
CA THR A 362 10.31 21.47 -2.39
C THR A 362 8.86 21.46 -2.87
N TRP A 363 8.25 22.63 -3.07
CA TRP A 363 6.87 22.70 -3.59
C TRP A 363 6.70 22.08 -4.98
N SER A 364 7.73 22.13 -5.82
CA SER A 364 7.74 21.46 -7.14
C SER A 364 7.55 19.94 -7.04
N SER A 365 7.89 19.37 -5.90
CA SER A 365 7.77 17.94 -5.61
C SER A 365 6.38 17.54 -5.13
N VAL A 366 5.53 18.49 -4.71
CA VAL A 366 4.15 18.22 -4.29
C VAL A 366 3.32 17.80 -5.50
N GLN A 367 2.78 16.59 -5.45
CA GLN A 367 2.09 15.97 -6.59
C GLN A 367 0.62 16.38 -6.66
N ALA A 368 -0.04 16.50 -5.52
CA ALA A 368 -1.45 16.85 -5.41
C ALA A 368 -1.78 17.38 -4.02
N VAL A 369 -2.83 18.19 -3.93
CA VAL A 369 -3.40 18.67 -2.68
C VAL A 369 -4.87 18.29 -2.66
N LEU A 370 -5.33 17.77 -1.53
CA LEU A 370 -6.74 17.43 -1.32
C LEU A 370 -7.20 17.91 0.03
N GLU A 371 -8.15 18.83 0.03
CA GLU A 371 -8.84 19.26 1.25
C GLU A 371 -10.09 18.37 1.46
N ARG A 372 -10.23 17.86 2.68
CA ARG A 372 -11.43 17.18 3.18
C ARG A 372 -12.02 17.98 4.33
N ARG A 373 -13.14 17.49 4.90
CA ARG A 373 -13.83 18.19 6.00
C ARG A 373 -12.87 18.49 7.16
N ASP A 374 -12.14 17.47 7.61
CA ASP A 374 -11.35 17.55 8.86
C ASP A 374 -9.82 17.57 8.65
N HIS A 375 -9.36 17.36 7.40
CA HIS A 375 -7.93 17.24 7.08
C HIS A 375 -7.58 17.93 5.77
N VAL A 376 -6.35 18.42 5.68
CA VAL A 376 -5.68 18.78 4.43
C VAL A 376 -4.60 17.75 4.17
N GLY A 377 -4.62 17.15 2.97
CA GLY A 377 -3.62 16.18 2.56
C GLY A 377 -2.74 16.72 1.45
N LEU A 378 -1.42 16.62 1.63
CA LEU A 378 -0.43 16.86 0.57
C LEU A 378 0.14 15.52 0.11
N LEU A 379 -0.02 15.21 -1.18
CA LEU A 379 0.66 14.07 -1.79
C LEU A 379 2.09 14.48 -2.11
N LEU A 380 3.02 13.96 -1.32
CA LEU A 380 4.44 14.16 -1.48
C LEU A 380 5.03 13.06 -2.40
N PRO A 381 6.27 13.24 -2.88
CA PRO A 381 6.99 12.21 -3.61
C PRO A 381 7.04 10.90 -2.84
N LEU A 382 7.29 9.84 -3.60
CA LEU A 382 7.41 8.50 -3.06
C LEU A 382 6.14 7.97 -2.35
N SER A 383 4.98 8.61 -2.59
CA SER A 383 3.67 8.25 -2.00
C SER A 383 3.53 8.55 -0.51
N ALA A 384 4.37 9.41 0.04
CA ALA A 384 4.09 9.96 1.36
C ALA A 384 2.87 10.88 1.25
N VAL A 385 1.94 10.78 2.21
CA VAL A 385 0.90 11.78 2.38
C VAL A 385 1.15 12.48 3.70
N LEU A 386 1.42 13.78 3.61
CA LEU A 386 1.39 14.63 4.79
C LEU A 386 -0.07 14.96 5.10
N VAL A 387 -0.48 14.65 6.31
CA VAL A 387 -1.84 14.89 6.81
C VAL A 387 -1.78 16.01 7.81
N ILE A 388 -2.43 17.12 7.50
CA ILE A 388 -2.57 18.28 8.38
C ILE A 388 -4.00 18.25 8.94
N PRO A 389 -4.19 17.92 10.22
CA PRO A 389 -5.51 17.94 10.83
C PRO A 389 -5.98 19.39 11.02
N LYS A 390 -7.20 19.71 10.59
CA LYS A 390 -7.74 21.07 10.74
C LYS A 390 -7.96 21.47 12.19
N ARG A 391 -8.09 20.51 13.10
CA ARG A 391 -8.15 20.78 14.55
C ARG A 391 -6.84 21.35 15.13
N ALA A 392 -5.72 21.21 14.41
CA ALA A 392 -4.45 21.83 14.78
C ALA A 392 -4.30 23.26 14.23
N LEU A 393 -5.29 23.76 13.50
CA LEU A 393 -5.33 25.08 12.89
C LEU A 393 -6.48 25.88 13.51
N ASP A 394 -6.23 27.13 13.87
CA ASP A 394 -7.30 28.11 14.06
C ASP A 394 -7.82 28.59 12.68
N GLU A 395 -8.89 29.37 12.67
CA GLU A 395 -9.51 29.83 11.41
C GLU A 395 -8.53 30.69 10.59
N ASP A 396 -7.73 31.53 11.25
CA ASP A 396 -6.76 32.41 10.59
C ASP A 396 -5.62 31.61 9.93
N ARG A 397 -5.00 30.66 10.64
CA ARG A 397 -3.97 29.77 10.07
C ARG A 397 -4.52 28.88 8.98
N LEU A 398 -5.80 28.48 9.05
CA LEU A 398 -6.42 27.74 7.96
C LEU A 398 -6.56 28.59 6.70
N VAL A 399 -6.87 29.88 6.84
CA VAL A 399 -6.88 30.83 5.72
C VAL A 399 -5.47 31.04 5.17
N GLU A 400 -4.48 31.27 6.03
CA GLU A 400 -3.06 31.40 5.64
C GLU A 400 -2.57 30.16 4.89
N LEU A 401 -2.87 28.96 5.42
CA LEU A 401 -2.55 27.69 4.77
C LEU A 401 -3.18 27.60 3.38
N ARG A 402 -4.46 27.95 3.24
CA ARG A 402 -5.14 27.93 1.94
C ARG A 402 -4.53 28.93 0.96
N GLN A 403 -4.15 30.12 1.42
CA GLN A 403 -3.48 31.12 0.60
C GLN A 403 -2.10 30.62 0.15
N LEU A 404 -1.30 30.07 1.06
CA LEU A 404 0.00 29.48 0.75
C LEU A 404 -0.12 28.36 -0.28
N LEU A 405 -1.05 27.43 -0.06
CA LEU A 405 -1.32 26.32 -0.98
C LEU A 405 -1.75 26.85 -2.36
N ALA A 406 -2.60 27.86 -2.43
CA ALA A 406 -3.01 28.47 -3.69
C ALA A 406 -1.82 29.09 -4.44
N ARG A 407 -0.92 29.81 -3.74
CA ARG A 407 0.28 30.42 -4.35
C ARG A 407 1.27 29.36 -4.85
N CYS A 408 1.56 28.36 -4.02
CA CYS A 408 2.62 27.40 -4.29
C CYS A 408 2.21 26.29 -5.26
N THR A 409 0.93 25.92 -5.32
CA THR A 409 0.44 24.86 -6.23
C THR A 409 -0.04 25.37 -7.59
N ALA A 410 -0.32 26.68 -7.73
CA ALA A 410 -0.70 27.30 -9.00
C ALA A 410 0.51 27.60 -9.91
N ARG A 411 1.74 27.54 -9.40
CA ARG A 411 2.94 27.73 -10.24
C ARG A 411 3.06 26.58 -11.26
N PRO A 412 3.22 26.88 -12.56
CA PRO A 412 3.37 25.84 -13.57
C PRO A 412 4.60 24.98 -13.26
N LYS A 413 4.45 23.66 -13.40
CA LYS A 413 5.57 22.72 -13.32
C LYS A 413 6.46 22.97 -14.54
N ILE A 414 7.58 23.66 -14.33
CA ILE A 414 8.60 23.95 -15.36
C ILE A 414 9.26 22.65 -15.80
#